data_AF-A0ABD3V7Q8-F1
#
_entry.id   AF-A0ABD3V7Q8-F1
#
_cell.length_a   1.000
_cell.length_b   1.000
_cell.length_c   1.000
_cell.angle_alpha   90.00
_cell.angle_beta   90.00
_cell.angle_gamma   90.00
#
_symmetry.space_group_name_H-M   'P 1'
#
loop_
_entity.id
_entity.type
_entity.pdbx_description
1 polymer ?
#
loop_
_entity_poly.entity_id
_entity_poly.type
_entity_poly.pdbx_seq_one_letter_code
_entity_poly.pdbx_strand_id
1 'polypeptide(L)' 'TNWCAVGEVKTNSLNYGTNEETDKCCKEHKSCGTVIPAHGTKYGLENKYDYAV' A
#
# COMPACT_ATOMS: atom_id res chain seq x y z
N THR A 1 -1.65 1.42 -13.21
CA THR A 1 -1.03 0.50 -12.23
C THR A 1 -2.15 -0.08 -11.40
N ASN A 2 -2.11 -1.38 -11.12
CA ASN A 2 -3.12 -2.08 -10.33
C ASN A 2 -2.79 -2.03 -8.83
N TRP A 3 -1.55 -1.72 -8.45
CA TRP A 3 -1.04 -1.79 -7.08
C TRP A 3 -0.74 -0.41 -6.47
N CYS A 4 -0.54 0.64 -7.29
CA CYS A 4 -0.23 2.00 -6.83
C CYS A 4 -1.48 2.83 -6.47
N ALA A 5 -2.25 2.40 -5.47
CA ALA A 5 -3.43 3.13 -4.99
C ALA A 5 -3.47 3.21 -3.46
N VAL A 6 -4.15 4.24 -2.92
CA VAL A 6 -4.41 4.37 -1.48
C VAL A 6 -5.46 3.34 -1.05
N GLY A 7 -5.26 2.71 0.11
CA GLY A 7 -6.14 1.65 0.64
C GLY A 7 -5.70 0.23 0.28
N GLU A 8 -6.54 -0.75 0.61
CA GLU A 8 -6.27 -2.14 0.30
C GLU A 8 -6.38 -2.42 -1.20
N VAL A 9 -5.59 -3.38 -1.66
CA VAL A 9 -5.65 -3.85 -3.04
C VAL A 9 -6.99 -4.57 -3.22
N LYS A 10 -8.00 -3.84 -3.73
CA LYS A 10 -9.36 -4.37 -3.93
C LYS A 10 -9.43 -5.53 -4.91
N THR A 11 -8.38 -5.73 -5.69
CA THR A 11 -8.33 -6.78 -6.68
C THR A 11 -7.30 -7.79 -6.24
N ASN A 12 -7.71 -9.04 -5.97
CA ASN A 12 -6.84 -10.21 -5.90
C ASN A 12 -6.15 -10.51 -7.27
N SER A 13 -5.98 -9.48 -8.09
CA SER A 13 -5.40 -9.47 -9.41
C SER A 13 -3.91 -9.71 -9.22
N LEU A 14 -3.49 -10.93 -9.49
CA LEU A 14 -2.08 -11.27 -9.60
C LEU A 14 -1.37 -10.48 -10.73
N ASN A 15 -2.15 -9.83 -11.59
CA ASN A 15 -1.67 -9.13 -12.77
C ASN A 15 -1.21 -7.70 -12.46
N TYR A 16 -0.11 -7.33 -13.09
CA TYR A 16 0.35 -5.96 -13.17
C TYR A 16 -0.47 -5.19 -14.24
N GLY A 17 -0.60 -3.89 -14.07
CA GLY A 17 -1.15 -2.97 -15.06
C GLY A 17 -0.13 -2.59 -16.12
N THR A 18 -0.50 -1.67 -17.00
CA THR A 18 0.28 -1.25 -18.18
C THR A 18 1.72 -0.81 -17.88
N ASN A 19 1.95 -0.24 -16.68
CA ASN A 19 3.28 0.14 -16.20
C ASN A 19 3.79 -0.92 -15.22
N GLU A 20 4.14 -2.10 -15.75
CA GLU A 20 4.45 -3.28 -14.95
C GLU A 20 5.56 -3.06 -13.92
N GLU A 21 6.67 -2.44 -14.32
CA GLU A 21 7.81 -2.20 -13.42
C GLU A 21 7.45 -1.28 -12.24
N THR A 22 6.69 -0.23 -12.49
CA THR A 22 6.17 0.64 -11.41
C THR A 22 5.21 -0.13 -10.50
N ASP A 23 4.41 -1.01 -11.07
CA ASP A 23 3.43 -1.80 -10.34
C ASP A 23 4.07 -2.86 -9.45
N LYS A 24 5.22 -3.42 -9.85
CA LYS A 24 6.05 -4.30 -9.02
C LYS A 24 6.50 -3.60 -7.74
N CYS A 25 7.03 -2.37 -7.85
CA CYS A 25 7.42 -1.57 -6.67
C CYS A 25 6.23 -1.30 -5.74
N CYS A 26 5.06 -0.96 -6.30
CA CYS A 26 3.86 -0.73 -5.51
C CYS A 26 3.33 -2.00 -4.84
N LYS A 27 3.43 -3.17 -5.50
CA LYS A 27 3.08 -4.47 -4.92
C LYS A 27 3.98 -4.81 -3.75
N GLU A 28 5.29 -4.61 -3.88
CA GLU A 28 6.25 -4.80 -2.79
C GLU A 28 5.95 -3.85 -1.62
N HIS A 29 5.73 -2.56 -1.89
CA HIS A 29 5.35 -1.58 -0.88
C HIS A 29 4.09 -1.98 -0.09
N LYS A 30 3.08 -2.52 -0.78
CA LYS A 30 1.85 -3.03 -0.16
C LYS A 30 2.05 -4.31 0.67
N SER A 31 3.10 -5.07 0.40
CA SER A 31 3.45 -6.29 1.14
C SER A 31 4.25 -6.04 2.42
N CYS A 32 4.57 -4.77 2.74
CA CYS A 32 5.28 -4.40 3.94
C CYS A 32 4.49 -4.82 5.21
N GLY A 33 5.10 -5.66 6.06
CA GLY A 33 4.52 -6.06 7.36
C GLY A 33 4.52 -4.93 8.41
N THR A 34 5.20 -3.83 8.10
CA THR A 34 5.40 -2.69 9.00
C THR A 34 4.68 -1.47 8.44
N VAL A 35 3.36 -1.47 8.59
CA VAL A 35 2.50 -0.35 8.20
C VAL A 35 1.74 0.18 9.42
N ILE A 36 1.58 1.50 9.49
CA ILE A 36 0.67 2.22 10.37
C ILE A 36 -0.55 2.63 9.54
N PRO A 37 -1.74 2.04 9.78
CA PRO A 37 -2.94 2.39 9.02
C PRO A 37 -3.28 3.89 9.19
N ALA A 38 -4.12 4.42 8.30
CA ALA A 38 -4.65 5.78 8.41
C ALA A 38 -5.28 5.99 9.80
N HIS A 39 -4.94 7.09 10.48
CA HIS A 39 -5.37 7.37 11.87
C HIS A 39 -4.96 6.31 12.90
N GLY A 40 -4.06 5.40 12.52
CA GLY A 40 -3.57 4.31 13.35
C GLY A 40 -2.40 4.73 14.25
N THR A 41 -2.14 3.92 15.28
CA THR A 41 -0.98 4.08 16.14
C THR A 41 -0.18 2.79 16.19
N LYS A 42 1.13 2.86 15.95
CA LYS A 42 2.06 1.73 16.05
C LYS A 42 3.44 2.24 16.45
N TYR A 43 4.18 1.45 17.24
CA TYR A 43 5.53 1.82 17.72
C TYR A 43 5.61 3.17 18.46
N GLY A 44 4.52 3.59 19.11
CA GLY A 44 4.45 4.91 19.77
C GLY A 44 4.31 6.09 18.82
N LEU A 45 4.11 5.85 17.51
CA LEU A 45 3.86 6.87 16.50
C LEU A 45 2.39 6.83 16.07
N GLU A 46 1.80 8.01 15.92
CA GLU A 46 0.45 8.21 15.40
C GLU A 46 0.52 8.68 13.95
N ASN A 47 -0.18 7.97 13.06
CA ASN A 47 -0.37 8.39 11.68
C ASN A 47 -1.59 9.33 11.60
N LYS A 48 -1.36 10.61 11.31
CA LYS A 48 -2.43 11.63 11.23
C LYS A 48 -3.04 11.79 9.83
N TYR A 49 -2.64 10.95 8.88
CA TYR A 49 -3.05 11.04 7.49
C TYR A 49 -4.18 10.05 7.15
N ASP A 50 -4.90 10.34 6.07
CA ASP A 50 -5.96 9.49 5.51
C ASP A 50 -5.42 8.30 4.69
N TYR A 51 -4.11 8.08 4.71
CA TYR A 51 -3.46 6.95 4.03
C TYR A 51 -2.47 6.27 4.97
N ALA A 52 -2.20 4.99 4.70
CA ALA A 52 -1.28 4.19 5.51
C ALA A 52 0.18 4.60 5.25
N VAL A 53 0.99 4.64 6.31
CA VAL A 53 2.41 5.01 6.30
C VAL A 53 3.31 3.89 6.82
#